data_AF-A0A916RKA7-F1
#
_entry.id   AF-A0A916RKA7-F1
#
_cell.length_a   1.000
_cell.length_b   1.000
_cell.length_c   1.000
_cell.angle_alpha   90.00
_cell.angle_beta   90.00
_cell.angle_gamma   90.00
#
_symmetry.space_group_name_H-M   'P 1'
#
loop_
_entity.id
_entity.type
_entity.pdbx_description
1 polymer ?
#
loop_
_entity_poly.entity_id
_entity_poly.type
_entity_poly.pdbx_seq_one_letter_code
_entity_poly.pdbx_strand_id
1 'polypeptide(L)'
;MSSNSSSKVLQARKGLLSVRRLQVAFVVLGLLSTGAHAQQSWEELPMMELQGFYRGPMKDTLIQRWRDPETGAICYIYMPIIAQNTPTEGAPYVHYGSNQIGSISCVPAPATTPEPAPKK
;
A
#
# COMPACT_ATOMS: atom_id res chain seq x y z
N MET A 1 32.08 34.54 -63.21
CA MET A 1 32.83 35.82 -63.14
C MET A 1 31.87 36.85 -62.55
N SER A 2 32.03 37.16 -61.27
CA SER A 2 32.63 38.41 -60.80
C SER A 2 31.60 39.52 -60.64
N SER A 3 31.56 40.08 -59.42
CA SER A 3 31.17 41.48 -59.10
C SER A 3 29.71 41.91 -59.27
N ASN A 4 29.13 42.82 -58.48
CA ASN A 4 29.45 43.43 -57.19
C ASN A 4 28.25 44.34 -56.84
N SER A 5 28.17 44.74 -55.58
CA SER A 5 27.77 46.08 -55.15
C SER A 5 26.29 46.51 -55.06
N SER A 6 25.91 46.77 -53.79
CA SER A 6 25.15 47.93 -53.29
C SER A 6 23.66 48.05 -53.65
N SER A 7 22.73 48.26 -52.72
CA SER A 7 22.79 49.28 -51.67
C SER A 7 21.83 48.99 -50.51
N LYS A 8 22.33 49.25 -49.31
CA LYS A 8 21.58 49.40 -48.05
C LYS A 8 20.54 50.51 -48.15
N VAL A 9 19.34 50.29 -47.60
CA VAL A 9 18.64 51.23 -46.69
C VAL A 9 17.78 50.34 -45.78
N LEU A 10 18.20 50.06 -44.53
CA LEU A 10 17.61 50.64 -43.31
C LEU A 10 16.07 50.74 -43.39
N GLN A 11 15.25 50.24 -42.47
CA GLN A 11 15.40 50.00 -41.06
C GLN A 11 14.17 49.19 -40.61
N ALA A 12 14.44 48.14 -39.83
CA ALA A 12 13.85 47.92 -38.52
C ALA A 12 12.39 48.37 -38.27
N ARG A 13 11.51 47.39 -38.02
CA ARG A 13 10.81 47.27 -36.72
C ARG A 13 9.99 45.96 -36.68
N LYS A 14 10.43 45.07 -35.79
CA LYS A 14 9.62 44.32 -34.81
C LYS A 14 8.34 43.71 -35.40
N GLY A 15 8.31 42.45 -35.80
CA GLY A 15 8.55 41.31 -34.92
C GLY A 15 7.20 40.75 -34.46
N LEU A 16 6.94 39.49 -34.83
CA LEU A 16 5.90 38.60 -34.33
C LEU A 16 4.48 38.70 -34.95
N LEU A 17 4.42 38.36 -36.24
CA LEU A 17 3.31 37.56 -36.77
C LEU A 17 3.55 36.07 -36.48
N SER A 18 2.45 35.31 -36.43
CA SER A 18 2.40 33.84 -36.42
C SER A 18 2.61 33.24 -35.02
N VAL A 19 1.70 32.47 -34.44
CA VAL A 19 1.18 31.22 -35.00
C VAL A 19 -0.30 31.03 -34.65
N ARG A 20 -1.13 31.06 -35.70
CA ARG A 20 -2.51 30.59 -35.68
C ARG A 20 -2.50 29.06 -35.58
N ARG A 21 -3.38 28.56 -34.70
CA ARG A 21 -4.04 27.25 -34.74
C ARG A 21 -3.17 26.03 -34.38
N LEU A 22 -3.82 25.15 -33.61
CA LEU A 22 -3.50 23.74 -33.35
C LEU A 22 -2.74 23.41 -32.06
N GLN A 23 -3.39 23.55 -30.90
CA GLN A 23 -3.15 22.63 -29.76
C GLN A 23 -4.49 22.30 -29.09
N VAL A 24 -5.12 21.18 -29.48
CA VAL A 24 -4.99 19.86 -28.84
C VAL A 24 -6.06 19.72 -27.74
N ALA A 25 -7.22 19.23 -28.17
CA ALA A 25 -8.19 18.60 -27.30
C ALA A 25 -7.57 17.31 -26.74
N PHE A 26 -7.03 17.35 -25.52
CA PHE A 26 -6.74 16.20 -24.68
C PHE A 26 -7.04 16.58 -23.22
N VAL A 27 -8.31 16.83 -22.96
CA VAL A 27 -8.88 16.72 -21.61
C VAL A 27 -9.60 15.38 -21.61
N VAL A 28 -9.49 14.60 -20.54
CA VAL A 28 -10.02 13.23 -20.37
C VAL A 28 -9.06 12.09 -20.79
N LEU A 29 -7.89 12.01 -20.13
CA LEU A 29 -7.25 10.70 -19.90
C LEU A 29 -6.60 10.67 -18.52
N GLY A 30 -7.44 10.87 -17.51
CA GLY A 30 -7.12 10.66 -16.10
C GLY A 30 -8.25 9.86 -15.47
N LEU A 31 -8.51 8.67 -15.98
CA LEU A 31 -9.30 7.68 -15.24
C LEU A 31 -8.42 7.27 -14.05
N LEU A 32 -8.59 7.98 -12.93
CA LEU A 32 -8.12 7.51 -11.64
C LEU A 32 -8.69 6.10 -11.45
N SER A 33 -7.82 5.10 -11.37
CA SER A 33 -8.17 3.77 -10.87
C SER A 33 -8.58 3.92 -9.40
N THR A 34 -9.86 4.19 -9.16
CA THR A 34 -10.46 3.91 -7.86
C THR A 34 -10.60 2.40 -7.77
N GLY A 35 -9.60 1.74 -7.19
CA GLY A 35 -9.75 0.36 -6.74
C GLY A 35 -10.92 0.31 -5.78
N ALA A 36 -12.04 -0.27 -6.21
CA ALA A 36 -13.16 -0.55 -5.34
C ALA A 36 -12.73 -1.70 -4.41
N HIS A 37 -12.30 -1.36 -3.19
CA HIS A 37 -12.20 -2.36 -2.13
C HIS A 37 -13.63 -2.75 -1.75
N ALA A 38 -14.05 -3.96 -2.09
CA ALA A 38 -15.28 -4.52 -1.55
C ALA A 38 -15.14 -4.53 -0.01
N GLN A 39 -16.02 -3.81 0.67
CA GLN A 39 -16.03 -3.76 2.14
C GLN A 39 -16.52 -5.12 2.65
N GLN A 40 -15.61 -6.03 2.98
CA GLN A 40 -15.93 -7.29 3.64
C GLN A 40 -16.55 -7.00 5.01
N SER A 41 -17.59 -7.74 5.38
CA SER A 41 -18.15 -7.66 6.74
C SER A 41 -17.15 -8.23 7.74
N TRP A 42 -17.16 -7.74 8.98
CA TRP A 42 -16.19 -8.18 9.99
C TRP A 42 -16.37 -9.67 10.30
N GLU A 43 -17.61 -10.15 10.26
CA GLU A 43 -18.02 -11.52 10.51
C GLU A 43 -17.51 -12.51 9.44
N GLU A 44 -17.19 -12.02 8.24
CA GLU A 44 -16.65 -12.82 7.14
C GLU A 44 -15.12 -12.94 7.17
N LEU A 45 -14.44 -12.18 8.04
CA LEU A 45 -12.98 -12.21 8.10
C LEU A 45 -12.50 -13.55 8.68
N PRO A 46 -11.57 -14.26 8.00
CA PRO A 46 -11.05 -15.52 8.49
C PRO A 46 -10.25 -15.30 9.77
N MET A 47 -10.35 -16.26 10.69
CA MET A 47 -9.60 -16.26 11.95
C MET A 47 -8.33 -17.08 11.80
N MET A 48 -7.21 -16.53 12.31
CA MET A 48 -6.01 -17.31 12.50
C MET A 48 -6.19 -18.31 13.65
N GLU A 49 -5.35 -19.35 13.70
CA GLU A 49 -5.33 -20.34 14.78
C GLU A 49 -4.27 -19.98 15.82
N LEU A 50 -4.66 -19.84 17.08
CA LEU A 50 -3.73 -19.66 18.19
C LEU A 50 -3.03 -20.99 18.50
N GLN A 51 -1.71 -21.04 18.31
CA GLN A 51 -0.91 -22.26 18.49
C GLN A 51 -0.01 -22.23 19.74
N GLY A 52 0.14 -21.08 20.40
CA GLY A 52 0.89 -21.02 21.65
C GLY A 52 1.11 -19.63 22.22
N PHE A 53 1.61 -19.62 23.46
CA PHE A 53 1.98 -18.43 24.22
C PHE A 53 3.43 -18.53 24.72
N TYR A 54 4.12 -17.40 24.71
CA TYR A 54 5.47 -17.26 25.21
C TYR A 54 5.55 -16.01 26.11
N ARG A 55 6.50 -16.01 27.03
CA ARG A 55 6.77 -14.83 27.86
C ARG A 55 7.40 -13.74 27.00
N GLY A 56 6.93 -12.51 27.15
CA GLY A 56 7.61 -11.36 26.57
C GLY A 56 8.88 -11.00 27.34
N PRO A 57 9.73 -10.11 26.79
CA PRO A 57 10.92 -9.61 27.47
C PRO A 57 10.60 -8.83 28.76
N MET A 58 9.41 -8.24 28.86
CA MET A 58 8.91 -7.55 30.06
C MET A 58 7.85 -8.41 30.77
N LYS A 59 7.80 -8.36 32.10
CA LYS A 59 6.97 -9.25 32.95
C LYS A 59 5.47 -9.16 32.66
N ASP A 60 5.03 -8.01 32.18
CA ASP A 60 3.65 -7.64 31.86
C ASP A 60 3.31 -7.81 30.38
N THR A 61 4.15 -8.52 29.63
CA THR A 61 3.98 -8.72 28.19
C THR A 61 4.06 -10.19 27.81
N LEU A 62 3.37 -10.55 26.72
CA LEU A 62 3.32 -11.89 26.18
C LEU A 62 3.55 -11.87 24.67
N ILE A 63 3.97 -13.00 24.13
CA ILE A 63 4.03 -13.24 22.70
C ILE A 63 3.07 -14.38 22.37
N GLN A 64 2.14 -14.16 21.45
CA GLN A 64 1.26 -15.20 20.93
C GLN A 64 1.74 -15.66 19.56
N ARG A 65 1.70 -16.97 19.30
CA ARG A 65 1.95 -17.53 17.97
C ARG A 65 0.64 -17.94 17.33
N TRP A 66 0.33 -17.30 16.22
CA TRP A 66 -0.85 -17.54 15.40
C TRP A 66 -0.44 -18.16 14.06
N ARG A 67 -1.25 -19.09 13.55
CA ARG A 67 -1.07 -19.69 12.22
C ARG A 67 -2.26 -19.36 11.34
N ASP A 68 -1.99 -18.86 10.14
CA ASP A 68 -3.00 -18.73 9.11
C ASP A 68 -3.36 -20.13 8.59
N PRO A 69 -4.62 -20.58 8.69
CA PRO A 69 -5.03 -21.89 8.19
C PRO A 69 -4.95 -22.01 6.66
N GLU A 70 -5.11 -20.91 5.93
CA GLU A 70 -5.14 -20.90 4.47
C GLU A 70 -3.73 -20.87 3.87
N THR A 71 -2.88 -19.96 4.36
CA THR A 71 -1.52 -19.77 3.81
C THR A 71 -0.45 -20.52 4.58
N GLY A 72 -0.75 -20.96 5.81
CA GLY A 72 0.23 -21.54 6.73
C GLY A 72 1.21 -20.53 7.33
N ALA A 73 1.07 -19.23 7.03
CA ALA A 73 1.91 -18.18 7.58
C ALA A 73 1.85 -18.17 9.12
N ILE A 74 2.99 -17.89 9.75
CA ILE A 74 3.10 -17.82 11.21
C ILE A 74 3.26 -16.35 11.61
N CYS A 75 2.33 -15.85 12.41
CA CYS A 75 2.41 -14.52 12.99
C CYS A 75 2.71 -14.59 14.49
N TYR A 76 3.64 -13.77 14.93
CA TYR A 76 3.93 -13.54 16.33
C TYR A 76 3.38 -12.18 16.73
N ILE A 77 2.54 -12.15 17.76
CA ILE A 77 1.96 -10.92 18.30
C ILE A 77 2.56 -10.68 19.67
N TYR A 78 3.35 -9.62 19.80
CA TYR A 78 3.87 -9.12 21.07
C TYR A 78 2.89 -8.10 21.61
N MET A 79 2.33 -8.33 22.80
CA MET A 79 1.30 -7.47 23.40
C MET A 79 1.41 -7.40 24.92
N PRO A 80 0.91 -6.33 25.55
CA PRO A 80 0.73 -6.31 27.00
C PRO A 80 -0.33 -7.35 27.43
N ILE A 81 -0.20 -7.88 28.65
CA ILE A 81 -1.21 -8.76 29.24
C ILE A 81 -2.54 -8.02 29.43
N ILE A 82 -2.46 -6.71 29.73
CA ILE A 82 -3.62 -5.84 29.92
C ILE A 82 -3.47 -4.65 28.97
N ALA A 83 -4.44 -4.44 28.09
CA ALA A 83 -4.55 -3.26 27.26
C ALA A 83 -5.67 -2.36 27.78
N GLN A 84 -5.38 -1.07 27.95
CA GLN A 84 -6.43 -0.09 28.23
C GLN A 84 -7.25 0.15 26.96
N ASN A 85 -8.55 0.29 27.14
CA ASN A 85 -9.46 0.62 26.06
C ASN A 85 -10.48 1.67 26.50
N THR A 86 -11.10 2.32 25.52
CA THR A 86 -12.18 3.27 25.77
C THR A 86 -13.48 2.69 25.21
N PRO A 87 -14.51 2.50 26.05
CA PRO A 87 -15.85 2.18 25.55
C PRO A 87 -16.26 3.24 24.53
N THR A 88 -16.78 2.80 23.39
CA THR A 88 -17.22 3.71 22.33
C THR A 88 -18.72 3.62 22.24
N GLU A 89 -19.41 4.68 22.69
CA GLU A 89 -20.87 4.72 22.69
C GLU A 89 -21.42 4.54 21.27
N GLY A 90 -22.35 3.58 21.12
CA GLY A 90 -23.00 3.30 19.84
C GLY A 90 -22.17 2.55 18.80
N ALA A 91 -20.91 2.19 19.09
CA ALA A 91 -20.09 1.38 18.19
C ALA A 91 -20.15 -0.12 18.56
N PRO A 92 -20.14 -1.02 17.57
CA PRO A 92 -20.12 -2.47 17.81
C PRO A 92 -18.74 -3.00 18.20
N TYR A 93 -17.73 -2.14 18.30
CA TYR A 93 -16.35 -2.50 18.59
C TYR A 93 -15.69 -1.51 19.57
N VAL A 94 -14.61 -1.97 20.18
CA VAL A 94 -13.85 -1.22 21.17
C VAL A 94 -12.68 -0.51 20.50
N HIS A 95 -12.49 0.77 20.85
CA HIS A 95 -11.33 1.53 20.41
C HIS A 95 -10.17 1.29 21.38
N TYR A 96 -9.10 0.73 20.84
CA TYR A 96 -7.81 0.63 21.49
C TYR A 96 -6.96 1.75 20.90
N GLY A 97 -6.63 2.75 21.72
CA GLY A 97 -5.90 3.93 21.26
C GLY A 97 -4.59 3.58 20.54
N SER A 98 -3.95 4.59 19.92
CA SER A 98 -2.67 4.38 19.23
C SER A 98 -1.65 3.73 20.17
N ASN A 99 -1.11 2.57 19.75
CA ASN A 99 -0.05 1.80 20.43
C ASN A 99 -0.47 0.93 21.63
N GLN A 100 -1.75 0.62 21.83
CA GLN A 100 -2.19 -0.13 23.03
C GLN A 100 -2.28 -1.66 22.87
N ILE A 101 -2.31 -2.20 21.64
CA ILE A 101 -2.47 -3.64 21.40
C ILE A 101 -1.13 -4.36 21.13
N GLY A 102 -0.03 -3.62 21.00
CA GLY A 102 1.31 -4.17 20.73
C GLY A 102 1.69 -4.21 19.26
N SER A 103 2.50 -5.19 18.85
CA SER A 103 3.07 -5.32 17.50
C SER A 103 2.95 -6.73 16.95
N ILE A 104 2.71 -6.86 15.64
CA ILE A 104 2.63 -8.13 14.93
C ILE A 104 3.79 -8.27 13.93
N SER A 105 4.32 -9.48 13.80
CA SER A 105 5.30 -9.85 12.78
C SER A 105 4.94 -11.20 12.20
N CYS A 106 4.77 -11.25 10.87
CA CYS A 106 4.36 -12.46 10.17
C CYS A 106 5.47 -12.98 9.26
N VAL A 107 5.66 -14.30 9.28
CA VAL A 107 6.60 -15.03 8.45
C VAL A 107 5.78 -15.94 7.52
N PRO A 108 5.92 -15.83 6.19
CA PRO A 108 5.20 -16.70 5.27
C PRO A 108 5.61 -18.16 5.47
N ALA A 109 4.68 -19.08 5.20
CA ALA A 109 5.04 -20.49 5.15
C ALA A 109 6.15 -20.71 4.10
N PRO A 110 7.11 -21.63 4.36
CA PRO A 110 8.03 -22.05 3.32
C PRO A 110 7.22 -22.54 2.12
N ALA A 111 7.58 -22.09 0.91
CA ALA A 111 7.02 -22.67 -0.29
C ALA A 111 7.35 -24.17 -0.27
N THR A 112 6.35 -25.02 -0.10
CA THR A 112 6.52 -26.46 -0.30
C THR A 112 6.88 -26.64 -1.76
N THR A 113 8.16 -26.89 -2.04
CA THR A 113 8.53 -27.41 -3.35
C THR A 113 7.82 -28.76 -3.47
N PRO A 114 6.98 -29.00 -4.49
CA PRO A 114 6.33 -30.29 -4.65
C PRO A 114 7.41 -31.37 -4.64
N GLU A 115 7.36 -32.29 -3.68
CA GLU A 115 8.25 -33.43 -3.68
C GLU A 115 7.98 -34.22 -4.97
N PRO A 116 9.01 -34.47 -5.82
CA PRO A 116 8.79 -35.21 -7.05
C PRO A 116 8.24 -36.59 -6.70
N ALA A 117 7.13 -36.95 -7.34
CA ALA A 117 6.46 -38.22 -7.11
C ALA A 117 7.46 -39.39 -7.17
N PRO A 118 7.33 -40.39 -6.28
CA PRO A 118 8.24 -41.52 -6.24
C PRO A 118 8.31 -42.17 -7.62
N LYS A 119 9.53 -42.31 -8.16
CA LYS A 119 9.75 -43.09 -9.38
C LYS A 119 9.37 -44.53 -9.08
N LYS A 120 8.36 -45.04 -9.80
CA LYS A 120 8.01 -46.47 -9.79
C LYS A 120 9.15 -47.33 -10.31
#